data_AF-A0A5J4QKX1-F1
#
_entry.id   AF-A0A5J4QKX1-F1
#
_cell.length_a   1.000
_cell.length_b   1.000
_cell.length_c   1.000
_cell.angle_alpha   90.00
_cell.angle_beta   90.00
_cell.angle_gamma   90.00
#
_symmetry.space_group_name_H-M   'P 1'
#
loop_
_entity.id
_entity.type
_entity.pdbx_description
1 polymer ?
#
loop_
_entity_poly.entity_id
_entity_poly.type
_entity_poly.pdbx_seq_one_letter_code
_entity_poly.pdbx_strand_id
1 'polypeptide(L)'
;GKAILKVSDDILRPALCIESTDKADVVKLFHLIYSTLETQIGNSNEPMMNIVARYENCTWTVCLFLRTKHRPSCYFSEGKEHLLISPASVDLGGVFITPLENDFRKITASNIAAILNEISISPVGLQKLIQQIKKRL
;
A
#
# COMPACT_ATOMS: atom_id res chain seq x y z
N GLY A 1 6.74 5.96 23.28
CA GLY A 1 8.01 5.31 22.94
C GLY A 1 8.30 5.63 21.49
N LYS A 2 9.53 6.00 21.11
CA LYS A 2 9.78 6.57 19.78
C LYS A 2 9.28 5.64 18.67
N ALA A 3 8.48 6.18 17.75
CA ALA A 3 7.99 5.42 16.61
C ALA A 3 9.15 5.01 15.68
N ILE A 4 9.07 3.80 15.14
CA ILE A 4 10.02 3.22 14.19
C ILE A 4 9.33 3.08 12.85
N LEU A 5 10.04 3.45 11.77
CA LEU A 5 9.61 3.19 10.40
C LEU A 5 10.37 1.98 9.86
N LYS A 6 9.64 0.95 9.42
CA LYS A 6 10.15 -0.21 8.70
C LYS A 6 9.60 -0.23 7.28
N VAL A 7 10.27 -0.96 6.40
CA VAL A 7 9.79 -1.27 5.06
C VAL A 7 9.59 -2.78 5.00
N SER A 8 8.49 -3.25 4.44
CA SER A 8 8.25 -4.68 4.26
C SER A 8 9.24 -5.30 3.26
N ASP A 9 9.57 -6.58 3.45
CA ASP A 9 10.38 -7.36 2.50
C ASP A 9 9.58 -7.82 1.26
N ASP A 10 8.27 -7.55 1.19
CA ASP A 10 7.42 -7.90 0.05
C ASP A 10 7.64 -6.93 -1.13
N ILE A 11 8.13 -7.47 -2.24
CA ILE A 11 8.48 -6.69 -3.43
C ILE A 11 7.23 -6.36 -4.28
N LEU A 12 6.18 -7.18 -4.23
CA LEU A 12 4.98 -7.00 -5.06
C LEU A 12 4.02 -5.98 -4.45
N ARG A 13 3.94 -5.91 -3.12
CA ARG A 13 3.06 -5.00 -2.38
C ARG A 13 3.81 -4.32 -1.22
N PRO A 14 4.84 -3.52 -1.54
CA PRO A 14 5.66 -2.90 -0.51
C PRO A 14 4.81 -2.01 0.42
N ALA A 15 5.07 -2.12 1.71
CA ALA A 15 4.44 -1.34 2.75
C ALA A 15 5.47 -0.57 3.57
N LEU A 16 5.10 0.65 3.97
CA LEU A 16 5.76 1.37 5.05
C LEU A 16 5.06 1.03 6.36
N CYS A 17 5.78 0.52 7.34
CA CYS A 17 5.20 0.07 8.62
C CYS A 17 5.69 0.97 9.75
N ILE A 18 4.76 1.65 10.41
CA ILE A 18 5.02 2.42 11.62
C ILE A 18 4.73 1.55 12.83
N GLU A 19 5.68 1.44 13.76
CA GLU A 19 5.51 0.73 15.02
C GLU A 19 5.82 1.63 16.21
N SER A 20 4.94 1.61 17.23
CA SER A 20 5.17 2.32 18.49
C SER A 20 4.23 1.85 19.60
N THR A 21 4.65 1.93 20.86
CA THR A 21 3.76 1.82 22.02
C THR A 21 2.97 3.10 22.30
N ASP A 22 3.30 4.21 21.63
CA ASP A 22 2.66 5.52 21.80
C ASP A 22 1.97 5.97 20.51
N LYS A 23 0.64 6.15 20.61
CA LYS A 23 -0.21 6.61 19.51
C LYS A 23 0.21 7.97 18.96
N ALA A 24 0.63 8.91 19.83
CA ALA A 24 1.01 10.25 19.39
C ALA A 24 2.25 10.22 18.49
N ASP A 25 3.22 9.37 18.82
CA ASP A 25 4.41 9.15 18.00
C ASP A 25 4.05 8.51 16.64
N VAL A 26 3.11 7.57 16.60
CA VAL A 26 2.59 7.00 15.33
C VAL A 26 1.98 8.09 14.45
N VAL A 27 1.08 8.90 15.02
CA VAL A 27 0.38 9.97 14.29
C VAL A 27 1.37 11.00 13.76
N LYS A 28 2.35 11.40 14.57
CA LYS A 28 3.41 12.33 14.15
C LYS A 28 4.22 11.79 12.97
N LEU A 29 4.64 10.53 13.03
CA LEU A 29 5.39 9.89 11.95
C LEU A 29 4.53 9.69 10.69
N PHE A 30 3.25 9.33 10.85
CA PHE A 30 2.30 9.26 9.74
C PHE A 30 2.19 10.61 9.01
N HIS A 31 1.99 11.71 9.74
CA HIS A 31 1.90 13.05 9.13
C HIS A 31 3.19 13.44 8.39
N LEU A 32 4.36 13.05 8.90
CA LEU A 32 5.62 13.27 8.19
C LEU A 32 5.65 12.54 6.83
N ILE A 33 5.23 11.28 6.80
CA ILE A 33 5.15 10.47 5.57
C ILE A 33 4.12 11.08 4.61
N TYR A 34 2.92 11.36 5.11
CA TYR A 34 1.82 11.93 4.34
C TYR A 34 2.24 13.25 3.67
N SER A 35 2.80 14.20 4.43
CA SER A 35 3.19 15.50 3.86
C SER A 35 4.38 15.37 2.88
N THR A 36 5.21 14.34 3.02
CA THR A 36 6.27 14.03 2.05
C THR A 36 5.67 13.57 0.72
N LEU A 37 4.66 12.70 0.78
CA LEU A 37 3.93 12.22 -0.39
C LEU A 37 3.18 13.36 -1.09
N GLU A 38 2.48 14.19 -0.31
CA GLU A 38 1.72 15.35 -0.80
C GLU A 38 2.60 16.31 -1.61
N THR A 39 3.81 16.59 -1.10
CA THR A 39 4.81 17.40 -1.80
C THR A 39 5.23 16.78 -3.14
N GLN A 40 5.33 15.45 -3.23
CA GLN A 40 5.74 14.75 -4.45
C GLN A 40 4.65 14.79 -5.54
N ILE A 41 3.38 14.81 -5.17
CA ILE A 41 2.25 14.87 -6.11
C ILE A 41 1.75 16.31 -6.36
N GLY A 42 2.50 17.31 -5.90
CA GLY A 42 2.27 18.71 -6.23
C GLY A 42 1.13 19.36 -5.45
N ASN A 43 0.81 18.89 -4.24
CA ASN A 43 -0.18 19.48 -3.31
C ASN A 43 -1.59 19.72 -3.91
N SER A 44 -1.92 19.07 -5.02
CA SER A 44 -3.20 19.25 -5.73
C SER A 44 -4.18 18.10 -5.49
N ASN A 45 -3.69 16.98 -4.95
CA ASN A 45 -4.47 15.77 -4.70
C ASN A 45 -4.02 15.11 -3.40
N GLU A 46 -4.90 14.32 -2.78
CA GLU A 46 -4.54 13.42 -1.68
C GLU A 46 -3.68 12.25 -2.20
N PRO A 47 -2.58 11.88 -1.52
CA PRO A 47 -1.79 10.73 -1.91
C PRO A 47 -2.59 9.42 -1.81
N MET A 48 -2.59 8.65 -2.89
CA MET A 48 -3.33 7.39 -2.92
C MET A 48 -2.64 6.31 -2.08
N MET A 49 -3.35 5.79 -1.08
CA MET A 49 -2.83 4.73 -0.22
C MET A 49 -3.95 3.89 0.39
N ASN A 50 -3.59 2.68 0.82
CA ASN A 50 -4.39 1.88 1.76
C ASN A 50 -3.66 1.82 3.09
N ILE A 51 -4.41 1.87 4.19
CA ILE A 51 -3.87 1.81 5.54
C ILE A 51 -4.50 0.62 6.27
N VAL A 52 -3.65 -0.17 6.92
CA VAL A 52 -4.07 -1.22 7.86
C VAL A 52 -3.42 -0.90 9.20
N ALA A 53 -4.24 -0.70 10.23
CA ALA A 53 -3.77 -0.42 11.59
C ALA A 53 -4.22 -1.53 12.54
N ARG A 54 -3.31 -2.00 13.38
CA ARG A 54 -3.61 -2.92 14.49
C ARG A 54 -2.99 -2.40 15.78
N TYR A 55 -3.59 -2.81 16.89
CA TYR A 55 -3.06 -2.58 18.22
C TYR A 55 -3.08 -3.90 18.99
N GLU A 56 -1.89 -4.44 19.25
CA GLU A 56 -1.69 -5.74 19.88
C GLU A 56 -0.48 -5.65 20.80
N ASN A 57 -0.49 -6.34 21.95
CA ASN A 57 0.64 -6.36 22.89
C ASN A 57 1.17 -4.95 23.23
N CYS A 58 0.25 -4.02 23.54
CA CYS A 58 0.53 -2.62 23.82
C CYS A 58 1.30 -1.86 22.72
N THR A 59 1.27 -2.36 21.49
CA THR A 59 2.01 -1.82 20.35
C THR A 59 1.07 -1.55 19.19
N TRP A 60 1.11 -0.32 18.68
CA TRP A 60 0.51 0.06 17.42
C TRP A 60 1.39 -0.42 16.26
N THR A 61 0.79 -1.04 15.25
CA THR A 61 1.41 -1.28 13.94
C THR A 61 0.51 -0.68 12.88
N VAL A 62 1.03 0.25 12.08
CA VAL A 62 0.30 0.90 10.98
C VAL A 62 1.06 0.64 9.68
N CYS A 63 0.48 -0.15 8.80
CA CYS A 63 1.02 -0.46 7.48
C CYS A 63 0.36 0.46 6.44
N LEU A 64 1.18 1.22 5.72
CA LEU A 64 0.77 2.05 4.60
C LEU A 64 1.19 1.37 3.30
N PHE A 65 0.20 0.98 2.50
CA PHE A 65 0.39 0.48 1.14
C PHE A 65 0.21 1.63 0.16
N LEU A 66 1.29 2.09 -0.43
CA LEU A 66 1.28 3.22 -1.34
C LEU A 66 0.87 2.79 -2.74
N ARG A 67 -0.05 3.54 -3.34
CA ARG A 67 -0.67 3.18 -4.61
C ARG A 67 -0.44 4.24 -5.68
N THR A 68 -0.34 3.78 -6.91
CA THR A 68 -0.24 4.61 -8.11
C THR A 68 -1.53 4.58 -8.93
N LYS A 69 -2.42 3.59 -8.71
CA LYS A 69 -3.71 3.49 -9.41
C LYS A 69 -4.89 3.03 -8.54
N HIS A 70 -6.03 3.68 -8.84
CA HIS A 70 -7.44 3.26 -8.72
C HIS A 70 -7.71 1.76 -8.71
N ARG A 71 -7.72 1.24 -9.94
CA ARG A 71 -8.06 -0.13 -10.27
C ARG A 71 -7.03 -0.61 -11.29
N PRO A 72 -6.67 -1.90 -11.28
CA PRO A 72 -5.82 -2.46 -12.31
C PRO A 72 -6.55 -2.48 -13.67
N SER A 73 -5.79 -2.58 -14.75
CA SER A 73 -6.27 -2.66 -16.12
C SER A 73 -7.26 -3.81 -16.34
N CYS A 74 -7.07 -4.96 -15.69
CA CYS A 74 -7.95 -6.12 -15.81
C CYS A 74 -9.40 -5.83 -15.37
N TYR A 75 -9.61 -4.85 -14.47
CA TYR A 75 -10.94 -4.42 -14.02
C TYR A 75 -11.78 -3.81 -15.16
N PHE A 76 -11.12 -3.19 -16.14
CA PHE A 76 -11.79 -2.53 -17.27
C PHE A 76 -11.69 -3.32 -18.57
N SER A 77 -10.95 -4.42 -18.57
CA SER A 77 -10.82 -5.26 -19.76
C SER A 77 -12.10 -6.04 -20.07
N GLU A 78 -12.23 -6.54 -21.29
CA GLU A 78 -13.41 -7.28 -21.74
C GLU A 78 -13.07 -8.78 -21.98
N GLY A 79 -14.11 -9.61 -22.02
CA GLY A 79 -13.99 -11.02 -22.38
C GLY A 79 -13.11 -11.84 -21.42
N LYS A 80 -12.18 -12.62 -21.97
CA LYS A 80 -11.35 -13.57 -21.19
C LYS A 80 -10.34 -12.90 -20.26
N GLU A 81 -9.96 -11.66 -20.53
CA GLU A 81 -8.99 -10.92 -19.70
C GLU A 81 -9.65 -10.22 -18.51
N HIS A 82 -10.97 -9.98 -18.57
CA HIS A 82 -11.73 -9.29 -17.51
C HIS A 82 -11.65 -10.03 -16.17
N LEU A 83 -11.19 -9.34 -15.13
CA LEU A 83 -11.25 -9.80 -13.75
C LEU A 83 -11.88 -8.68 -12.93
N LEU A 84 -13.00 -8.95 -12.26
CA LEU A 84 -13.68 -8.01 -11.37
C LEU A 84 -12.92 -7.87 -10.04
N ILE A 85 -11.71 -7.32 -10.13
CA ILE A 85 -10.73 -7.28 -9.04
C ILE A 85 -10.15 -5.88 -8.93
N SER A 86 -10.26 -5.30 -7.74
CA SER A 86 -9.72 -3.99 -7.41
C SER A 86 -9.15 -4.04 -5.99
N PRO A 87 -7.86 -4.40 -5.82
CA PRO A 87 -7.29 -4.62 -4.51
C PRO A 87 -7.42 -3.39 -3.59
N ALA A 88 -7.79 -3.64 -2.35
CA ALA A 88 -7.88 -2.67 -1.27
C ALA A 88 -7.11 -3.15 -0.03
N SER A 89 -7.40 -2.60 1.15
CA SER A 89 -6.62 -2.86 2.37
C SER A 89 -6.55 -4.35 2.75
N VAL A 90 -7.62 -5.12 2.52
CA VAL A 90 -7.66 -6.56 2.87
C VAL A 90 -6.82 -7.38 1.88
N ASP A 91 -6.94 -7.12 0.59
CA ASP A 91 -6.16 -7.78 -0.46
C ASP A 91 -4.66 -7.52 -0.30
N LEU A 92 -4.30 -6.26 -0.07
CA LEU A 92 -2.93 -5.84 0.21
C LEU A 92 -2.44 -6.36 1.56
N GLY A 93 -3.35 -6.66 2.48
CA GLY A 93 -3.07 -7.38 3.74
C GLY A 93 -2.75 -8.87 3.56
N GLY A 94 -2.95 -9.44 2.37
CA GLY A 94 -2.62 -10.83 2.03
C GLY A 94 -3.83 -11.74 1.80
N VAL A 95 -5.06 -11.21 1.77
CA VAL A 95 -6.28 -11.98 1.51
C VAL A 95 -6.94 -11.47 0.23
N PHE A 96 -6.62 -12.10 -0.90
CA PHE A 96 -7.08 -11.66 -2.22
C PHE A 96 -8.52 -12.13 -2.50
N ILE A 97 -9.46 -11.19 -2.62
CA ILE A 97 -10.89 -11.49 -2.70
C ILE A 97 -11.36 -11.48 -4.17
N THR A 98 -12.07 -12.53 -4.56
CA THR A 98 -12.70 -12.65 -5.89
C THR A 98 -14.22 -12.78 -5.73
N PRO A 99 -15.01 -11.76 -6.08
CA PRO A 99 -16.46 -11.78 -5.87
C PRO A 99 -17.21 -12.70 -6.85
N LEU A 100 -16.58 -13.07 -7.97
CA LEU A 100 -17.15 -13.95 -8.98
C LEU A 100 -16.44 -15.30 -8.97
N GLU A 101 -17.21 -16.40 -8.98
CA GLU A 101 -16.67 -17.76 -9.02
C GLU A 101 -15.77 -17.99 -10.24
N ASN A 102 -16.16 -17.47 -11.40
CA ASN A 102 -15.35 -17.60 -12.62
C ASN A 102 -13.97 -16.93 -12.47
N ASP A 103 -13.92 -15.76 -11.83
CA ASP A 103 -12.66 -15.05 -11.60
C ASP A 103 -11.79 -15.80 -10.58
N PHE A 104 -12.40 -16.35 -9.53
CA PHE A 104 -11.72 -17.22 -8.57
C PHE A 104 -11.06 -18.43 -9.25
N ARG A 105 -11.76 -19.07 -10.19
CA ARG A 105 -11.25 -20.24 -10.92
C ARG A 105 -10.19 -19.87 -11.96
N LYS A 106 -10.29 -18.68 -12.55
CA LYS A 106 -9.41 -18.23 -13.65
C LYS A 106 -8.11 -17.59 -13.16
N ILE A 107 -8.16 -16.86 -12.04
CA ILE A 107 -7.02 -16.06 -11.59
C ILE A 107 -5.78 -16.92 -11.33
N THR A 108 -4.64 -16.44 -11.81
CA THR A 108 -3.34 -17.09 -11.62
C THR A 108 -2.41 -16.22 -10.78
N ALA A 109 -1.34 -16.82 -10.26
CA ALA A 109 -0.27 -16.08 -9.58
C ALA A 109 0.31 -14.97 -10.46
N SER A 110 0.44 -15.20 -11.77
CA SER A 110 0.90 -14.21 -12.74
C SER A 110 -0.07 -13.02 -12.85
N ASN A 111 -1.38 -13.27 -12.81
CA ASN A 111 -2.37 -12.18 -12.80
C ASN A 111 -2.25 -11.35 -11.51
N ILE A 112 -2.12 -11.99 -10.35
CA ILE A 112 -1.96 -11.30 -9.06
C ILE A 112 -0.70 -10.44 -9.07
N ALA A 113 0.44 -10.99 -9.50
CA ALA A 113 1.69 -10.25 -9.59
C ALA A 113 1.58 -9.05 -10.55
N ALA A 114 0.93 -9.22 -11.71
CA ALA A 114 0.70 -8.13 -12.66
C ALA A 114 -0.20 -7.03 -12.05
N ILE A 115 -1.30 -7.41 -11.40
CA ILE A 115 -2.21 -6.49 -10.71
C ILE A 115 -1.45 -5.69 -9.63
N LEU A 116 -0.69 -6.37 -8.77
CA LEU A 116 0.05 -5.73 -7.67
C LEU A 116 1.14 -4.79 -8.19
N ASN A 117 1.88 -5.19 -9.22
CA ASN A 117 2.89 -4.33 -9.87
C ASN A 117 2.26 -3.10 -10.54
N GLU A 118 1.05 -3.23 -11.09
CA GLU A 118 0.37 -2.13 -11.74
C GLU A 118 -0.12 -1.06 -10.76
N ILE A 119 -0.62 -1.47 -9.59
CA ILE A 119 -1.28 -0.56 -8.64
C ILE A 119 -0.35 -0.04 -7.54
N SER A 120 0.75 -0.74 -7.23
CA SER A 120 1.64 -0.39 -6.13
C SER A 120 2.67 0.67 -6.54
N ILE A 121 3.27 1.33 -5.55
CA ILE A 121 4.45 2.17 -5.78
C ILE A 121 5.61 1.33 -6.35
N SER A 122 6.32 1.88 -7.33
CA SER A 122 7.50 1.21 -7.89
C SER A 122 8.65 1.17 -6.88
N PRO A 123 9.57 0.18 -6.96
CA PRO A 123 10.74 0.11 -6.08
C PRO A 123 11.57 1.40 -6.08
N VAL A 124 11.75 2.02 -7.26
CA VAL A 124 12.48 3.29 -7.40
C VAL A 124 11.72 4.44 -6.73
N GLY A 125 10.40 4.49 -6.89
CA GLY A 125 9.55 5.49 -6.23
C GLY A 125 9.62 5.38 -4.71
N LEU A 126 9.54 4.16 -4.18
CA LEU A 126 9.65 3.87 -2.76
C LEU A 126 11.02 4.27 -2.20
N GLN A 127 12.11 3.91 -2.88
CA GLN A 127 13.46 4.30 -2.47
C GLN A 127 13.63 5.83 -2.40
N LYS A 128 13.13 6.55 -3.41
CA LYS A 128 13.14 8.03 -3.41
C LYS A 128 12.36 8.59 -2.23
N LEU A 129 11.16 8.06 -1.96
CA LEU A 129 10.34 8.47 -0.82
C LEU A 129 11.07 8.23 0.51
N ILE A 130 11.65 7.05 0.72
CA ILE A 130 12.41 6.74 1.94
C ILE A 130 13.55 7.73 2.15
N GLN A 131 14.29 8.10 1.09
CA GLN A 131 15.36 9.09 1.18
C GLN A 131 14.84 10.47 1.58
N GLN A 132 13.67 10.88 1.08
CA GLN A 132 13.07 12.15 1.48
C GLN A 132 12.56 12.14 2.91
N ILE A 133 11.96 11.04 3.37
CA ILE A 133 11.55 10.87 4.77
C ILE A 133 12.77 10.95 5.69
N LYS A 134 13.86 10.25 5.36
CA LYS A 134 15.11 10.27 6.15
C LYS A 134 15.71 11.67 6.30
N LYS A 135 15.59 12.53 5.30
CA LYS A 135 16.07 13.93 5.37
C LYS A 135 15.24 14.81 6.31
N ARG A 136 14.04 14.38 6.68
CA ARG A 136 13.08 15.13 7.52
C ARG A 136 12.88 14.53 8.91
N LEU A 137 13.51 13.39 9.20
CA LEU A 137 13.56 12.73 10.52
C LEU A 137 14.70 13.30 11.36
#